data_AF-A0A942FNF1-F1
#
_entry.id   AF-A0A942FNF1-F1
#
_cell.length_a   1.000
_cell.length_b   1.000
_cell.length_c   1.000
_cell.angle_alpha   90.00
_cell.angle_beta   90.00
_cell.angle_gamma   90.00
#
_symmetry.space_group_name_H-M   'P 1'
#
loop_
_entity.id
_entity.type
_entity.pdbx_description
1 polymer ?
#
loop_
_entity_poly.entity_id
_entity_poly.type
_entity_poly.pdbx_seq_one_letter_code
_entity_poly.pdbx_strand_id
1 'polypeptide(L)'
;MKSNAAPTLRALDEAPAWCLGQLSESEVVSRVQDVLSDSAFVDRLLAAYEQTKTEYEDSEHVEQQIYNGFPTPPDEVLMERFHVTPWQDRHLLIPQFADQRLSFLAARVIYAEHPNHLPDELRHSVQTHIRSRVHFEDECKWGTVSKALAECDDKLSSATGEQARLLERYKAHLLATYS
;
A
#
# COMPACT_ATOMS: atom_id res chain seq x y z
N MET A 1 3.34 -14.56 -14.28
CA MET A 1 2.41 -14.95 -13.19
C MET A 1 3.01 -14.51 -11.86
N LYS A 2 2.21 -13.98 -10.91
CA LYS A 2 2.68 -13.63 -9.56
C LYS A 2 2.58 -14.85 -8.63
N SER A 3 3.71 -15.52 -8.37
CA SER A 3 3.73 -16.76 -7.58
C SER A 3 3.33 -16.56 -6.11
N ASN A 4 3.59 -15.38 -5.54
CA ASN A 4 3.21 -15.02 -4.18
C ASN A 4 1.73 -14.60 -4.03
N ALA A 5 0.94 -14.62 -5.12
CA ALA A 5 -0.48 -14.29 -5.10
C ALA A 5 -1.38 -15.55 -5.03
N ALA A 6 -0.82 -16.65 -4.53
CA ALA A 6 -1.48 -17.96 -4.44
C ALA A 6 -2.20 -18.39 -5.74
N PRO A 7 -1.50 -18.39 -6.91
CA PRO A 7 -2.13 -18.83 -8.14
C PRO A 7 -2.47 -20.33 -8.06
N THR A 8 -3.63 -20.70 -8.60
CA THR A 8 -3.98 -22.11 -8.76
C THR A 8 -3.11 -22.73 -9.84
N LEU A 9 -2.25 -23.66 -9.43
CA LEU A 9 -1.44 -24.48 -10.33
C LEU A 9 -1.88 -25.93 -10.21
N ARG A 10 -1.91 -26.62 -11.34
CA ARG A 10 -2.20 -28.05 -11.42
C ARG A 10 -1.32 -28.66 -12.50
N ALA A 11 -0.95 -29.92 -12.30
CA ALA A 11 -0.33 -30.71 -13.35
C ALA A 11 -1.29 -30.85 -14.56
N LEU A 12 -0.72 -30.98 -15.76
CA LEU A 12 -1.50 -30.99 -17.00
C LEU A 12 -2.40 -32.24 -17.10
N ASP A 13 -1.91 -33.37 -16.62
CA ASP A 13 -2.60 -34.67 -16.57
C ASP A 13 -3.79 -34.70 -15.60
N GLU A 14 -3.76 -33.85 -14.58
CA GLU A 14 -4.86 -33.68 -13.62
C GLU A 14 -5.83 -32.55 -14.01
N ALA A 15 -5.51 -31.79 -15.07
CA ALA A 15 -6.31 -30.67 -15.52
C ALA A 15 -7.61 -31.18 -16.17
N PRO A 16 -8.79 -30.67 -15.76
CA PRO A 16 -10.03 -30.97 -16.45
C PRO A 16 -9.96 -30.55 -17.92
N ALA A 17 -10.58 -31.32 -18.82
CA ALA A 17 -10.52 -31.05 -20.27
C ALA A 17 -10.95 -29.62 -20.64
N TRP A 18 -11.88 -29.01 -19.90
CA TRP A 18 -12.30 -27.63 -20.14
C TRP A 18 -11.18 -26.60 -19.92
N CYS A 19 -10.14 -26.90 -19.14
CA CYS A 19 -9.00 -26.01 -18.92
C CYS A 19 -8.14 -25.83 -20.18
N LEU A 20 -8.19 -26.77 -21.13
CA LEU A 20 -7.42 -26.71 -22.37
C LEU A 20 -8.13 -25.90 -23.48
N GLY A 21 -9.38 -25.47 -23.23
CA GLY A 21 -10.18 -24.76 -24.21
C GLY A 21 -10.43 -25.62 -25.46
N GLN A 22 -9.87 -25.21 -26.59
CA GLN A 22 -9.96 -25.94 -27.87
C GLN A 22 -8.73 -26.80 -28.18
N LEU A 23 -7.73 -26.80 -27.30
CA LEU A 23 -6.48 -27.53 -27.52
C LEU A 23 -6.57 -28.94 -26.93
N SER A 24 -5.95 -29.90 -27.61
CA SER A 24 -5.64 -31.21 -27.02
C SER A 24 -4.35 -31.17 -26.20
N GLU A 25 -4.19 -32.13 -25.28
CA GLU A 25 -2.98 -32.26 -24.48
C GLU A 25 -1.72 -32.45 -25.35
N SER A 26 -1.81 -33.25 -26.41
CA SER A 26 -0.70 -33.47 -27.35
C SER A 26 -0.30 -32.20 -28.08
N GLU A 27 -1.26 -31.35 -28.47
CA GLU A 27 -0.97 -30.05 -29.07
C GLU A 27 -0.28 -29.10 -28.09
N VAL A 28 -0.70 -29.09 -26.82
CA VAL A 28 -0.04 -28.29 -25.77
C VAL A 28 1.41 -28.74 -25.59
N VAL A 29 1.64 -30.05 -25.48
CA VAL A 29 2.99 -30.62 -25.33
C VAL A 29 3.86 -30.32 -26.55
N SER A 30 3.33 -30.45 -27.77
CA SER A 30 4.05 -30.11 -29.00
C SER A 30 4.47 -28.64 -29.02
N ARG A 31 3.55 -27.71 -28.67
CA ARG A 31 3.85 -26.28 -28.62
C ARG A 31 4.92 -25.93 -27.59
N VAL A 32 4.92 -26.60 -26.45
CA VAL A 32 5.97 -26.42 -25.44
C VAL A 32 7.34 -26.79 -26.00
N GLN A 33 7.45 -27.89 -26.75
CA GLN A 33 8.70 -28.30 -27.39
C GLN A 33 9.16 -27.29 -28.45
N ASP A 34 8.25 -26.79 -29.27
CA ASP A 34 8.54 -25.76 -30.28
C ASP A 34 9.07 -24.48 -29.62
N VAL A 35 8.43 -24.02 -28.54
CA VAL A 35 8.85 -22.83 -27.81
C VAL A 35 10.21 -23.02 -27.13
N LEU A 36 10.43 -24.16 -26.47
CA LEU A 36 11.67 -24.40 -25.73
C LEU A 36 12.88 -24.68 -26.63
N SER A 37 12.67 -25.16 -27.85
CA SER A 37 13.75 -25.40 -28.81
C SER A 37 14.19 -24.13 -29.55
N ASP A 38 13.34 -23.10 -29.64
CA ASP A 38 13.67 -21.80 -30.23
C ASP A 38 14.13 -20.78 -29.15
N SER A 39 15.40 -20.87 -28.79
CA SER A 39 16.04 -19.90 -27.86
C SER A 39 15.91 -18.45 -28.32
N ALA A 40 15.99 -18.18 -29.64
CA ALA A 40 15.90 -16.83 -30.16
C ALA A 40 14.48 -16.26 -29.98
N PHE A 41 13.44 -17.09 -30.10
CA PHE A 41 12.07 -16.71 -29.76
C PHE A 41 11.92 -16.40 -28.27
N VAL A 42 12.46 -17.24 -27.39
CA VAL A 42 12.42 -17.00 -25.94
C VAL A 42 13.09 -15.68 -25.56
N ASP A 43 14.24 -15.37 -26.15
CA ASP A 43 14.95 -14.10 -25.89
C ASP A 43 14.12 -12.89 -26.34
N ARG A 44 13.49 -12.96 -27.53
CA ARG A 44 12.59 -11.90 -28.01
C ARG A 44 11.37 -11.73 -27.11
N LEU A 45 10.81 -12.83 -26.61
CA LEU A 45 9.67 -12.81 -25.69
C LEU A 45 10.03 -12.15 -24.35
N LEU A 46 11.20 -12.49 -23.79
CA LEU A 46 11.70 -11.88 -22.57
C LEU A 46 11.96 -10.38 -22.76
N ALA A 47 12.60 -10.00 -23.87
CA ALA A 47 12.84 -8.59 -24.20
C ALA A 47 11.53 -7.80 -24.36
N ALA A 48 10.53 -8.37 -25.03
CA ALA A 48 9.21 -7.76 -25.15
C ALA A 48 8.54 -7.62 -23.78
N TYR A 49 8.63 -8.64 -22.92
CA TYR A 49 8.08 -8.57 -21.56
C TYR A 49 8.74 -7.47 -20.72
N GLU A 50 10.06 -7.36 -20.75
CA GLU A 50 10.78 -6.28 -20.04
C GLU A 50 10.32 -4.89 -20.51
N GLN A 51 10.09 -4.70 -21.81
CA GLN A 51 9.57 -3.43 -22.36
C GLN A 51 8.13 -3.13 -21.94
N THR A 52 7.35 -4.14 -21.55
CA THR A 52 5.97 -3.94 -21.05
C THR A 52 5.90 -3.61 -19.56
N LYS A 53 7.01 -3.72 -18.82
CA LYS A 53 7.01 -3.35 -17.40
C LYS A 53 6.77 -1.85 -17.29
N THR A 54 5.66 -1.49 -16.67
CA THR A 54 5.38 -0.10 -16.32
C THR A 54 6.35 0.35 -15.24
N GLU A 55 7.19 1.33 -15.57
CA GLU A 55 7.92 2.10 -14.58
C GLU A 55 6.94 3.09 -13.95
N TYR A 56 6.73 2.96 -12.65
CA TYR A 56 5.97 3.93 -11.88
C TYR A 56 6.96 4.93 -11.31
N GLU A 57 6.65 6.21 -11.43
CA GLU A 57 7.39 7.23 -10.70
C GLU A 57 7.25 7.01 -9.20
N ASP A 58 8.31 7.29 -8.46
CA ASP A 58 8.29 7.23 -7.01
C ASP A 58 7.26 8.23 -6.47
N SER A 59 6.28 7.72 -5.73
CA SER A 59 5.30 8.58 -5.06
C SER A 59 6.01 9.46 -4.04
N GLU A 60 5.66 10.72 -3.93
CA GLU A 60 6.12 11.60 -2.85
C GLU A 60 5.60 11.17 -1.47
N HIS A 61 4.58 10.31 -1.43
CA HIS A 61 3.93 9.87 -0.21
C HIS A 61 4.44 8.52 0.24
N VAL A 62 5.03 8.46 1.44
CA VAL A 62 5.61 7.24 2.02
C VAL A 62 4.64 6.06 2.02
N GLU A 63 3.33 6.31 2.19
CA GLU A 63 2.30 5.27 2.25
C GLU A 63 2.12 4.54 0.92
N GLN A 64 2.59 5.14 -0.18
CA GLN A 64 2.55 4.57 -1.52
C GLN A 64 3.91 3.99 -1.95
N GLN A 65 4.92 4.03 -1.09
CA GLN A 65 6.28 3.57 -1.38
C GLN A 65 6.56 2.14 -0.87
N ILE A 66 5.54 1.36 -0.51
CA ILE A 66 5.71 0.01 0.06
C ILE A 66 6.42 -0.97 -0.89
N TYR A 67 6.42 -0.69 -2.20
CA TYR A 67 7.08 -1.50 -3.22
C TYR A 67 8.42 -0.91 -3.70
N ASN A 68 8.87 0.22 -3.14
CA ASN A 68 10.11 0.90 -3.53
C ASN A 68 11.36 0.24 -2.91
N GLY A 69 11.26 -1.04 -2.55
CA GLY A 69 12.35 -1.82 -1.94
C GLY A 69 12.12 -2.13 -0.47
N PHE A 70 12.80 -3.20 -0.03
CA PHE A 70 12.76 -3.70 1.33
C PHE A 70 13.77 -2.96 2.23
N PRO A 71 13.52 -2.91 3.55
CA PRO A 71 14.50 -2.44 4.52
C PRO A 71 15.83 -3.18 4.41
N THR A 72 16.91 -2.50 4.77
CA THR A 72 18.23 -3.15 4.87
C THR A 72 18.30 -4.00 6.14
N PRO A 73 19.16 -5.04 6.22
CA PRO A 73 19.27 -5.84 7.45
C PRO A 73 19.54 -5.01 8.73
N PRO A 74 20.38 -3.94 8.70
CA PRO A 74 20.49 -3.03 9.85
C PRO A 74 19.18 -2.34 10.21
N ASP A 75 18.42 -1.85 9.22
CA ASP A 75 17.11 -1.23 9.46
C ASP A 75 16.09 -2.24 9.99
N GLU A 76 16.10 -3.50 9.54
CA GLU A 76 15.24 -4.56 10.08
C GLU A 76 15.48 -4.78 11.58
N VAL A 77 16.75 -4.85 12.00
CA VAL A 77 17.11 -4.95 13.42
C VAL A 77 16.66 -3.71 14.21
N LEU A 78 16.76 -2.52 13.61
CA LEU A 78 16.24 -1.28 14.22
C LEU A 78 14.72 -1.31 14.36
N MET A 79 13.99 -1.84 13.37
CA MET A 79 12.53 -1.99 13.41
C MET A 79 12.10 -2.92 14.55
N GLU A 80 12.74 -4.09 14.67
CA GLU A 80 12.47 -5.01 15.78
C GLU A 80 12.73 -4.34 17.13
N ARG A 81 13.89 -3.69 17.27
CA ARG A 81 14.25 -2.96 18.49
C ARG A 81 13.25 -1.85 18.80
N PHE A 82 12.79 -1.12 17.79
CA PHE A 82 11.78 -0.07 17.94
C PHE A 82 10.48 -0.60 18.54
N HIS A 83 9.99 -1.75 18.09
CA HIS A 83 8.74 -2.32 18.58
C HIS A 83 8.82 -2.87 20.01
N VAL A 84 9.99 -3.31 20.47
CA VAL A 84 10.19 -3.80 21.86
C VAL A 84 10.63 -2.71 22.84
N THR A 85 11.13 -1.57 22.35
CA THR A 85 11.59 -0.46 23.19
C THR A 85 10.40 0.22 23.89
N PRO A 86 10.51 0.62 25.17
CA PRO A 86 9.47 1.40 25.84
C PRO A 86 9.16 2.71 25.12
N TRP A 87 7.91 3.16 25.16
CA TRP A 87 7.45 4.34 24.40
C TRP A 87 8.26 5.60 24.66
N GLN A 88 8.70 5.83 25.91
CA GLN A 88 9.51 7.00 26.26
C GLN A 88 10.87 7.06 25.53
N ASP A 89 11.40 5.92 25.09
CA ASP A 89 12.74 5.83 24.50
C ASP A 89 12.73 5.58 22.98
N ARG A 90 11.57 5.22 22.39
CA ARG A 90 11.46 4.88 20.96
C ARG A 90 11.92 6.01 20.03
N HIS A 91 11.71 7.26 20.41
CA HIS A 91 12.10 8.41 19.59
C HIS A 91 13.62 8.51 19.38
N LEU A 92 14.43 7.94 20.30
CA LEU A 92 15.89 7.89 20.20
C LEU A 92 16.39 7.00 19.05
N LEU A 93 15.52 6.12 18.53
CA LEU A 93 15.83 5.19 17.45
C LEU A 93 15.57 5.78 16.06
N ILE A 94 14.69 6.78 15.96
CA ILE A 94 14.31 7.43 14.70
C ILE A 94 15.51 7.88 13.85
N PRO A 95 16.50 8.63 14.39
CA PRO A 95 17.62 9.12 13.57
C PRO A 95 18.61 8.02 13.16
N GLN A 96 18.44 6.79 13.64
CA GLN A 96 19.35 5.68 13.35
C GLN A 96 18.95 4.91 12.09
N PHE A 97 17.72 5.05 11.62
CA PHE A 97 17.28 4.43 10.37
C PHE A 97 18.04 5.06 9.18
N ALA A 98 18.60 4.22 8.33
CA ALA A 98 19.22 4.66 7.09
C ALA A 98 18.13 5.09 6.09
N ASP A 99 17.05 4.31 6.02
CA ASP A 99 15.89 4.63 5.21
C ASP A 99 15.00 5.69 5.88
N GLN A 100 14.94 6.88 5.26
CA GLN A 100 14.13 8.00 5.75
C GLN A 100 12.62 7.69 5.78
N ARG A 101 12.14 6.74 4.97
CA ARG A 101 10.76 6.26 5.02
C ARG A 101 10.46 5.66 6.39
N LEU A 102 11.39 4.86 6.91
CA LEU A 102 11.26 4.22 8.22
C LEU A 102 11.35 5.23 9.36
N SER A 103 12.24 6.23 9.26
CA SER A 103 12.32 7.34 10.22
C SER A 103 10.97 8.06 10.36
N PHE A 104 10.38 8.41 9.22
CA PHE A 104 9.10 9.11 9.19
C PHE A 104 7.95 8.23 9.70
N LEU A 105 7.89 6.96 9.28
CA LEU A 105 6.89 6.01 9.77
C LEU A 105 7.00 5.76 11.27
N ALA A 106 8.22 5.64 11.80
CA ALA A 106 8.46 5.51 13.24
C ALA A 106 7.94 6.72 14.03
N ALA A 107 8.22 7.94 13.56
CA ALA A 107 7.68 9.15 14.15
C ALA A 107 6.14 9.17 14.15
N ARG A 108 5.52 8.73 13.04
CA ARG A 108 4.06 8.63 12.92
C ARG A 108 3.44 7.61 13.87
N VAL A 109 4.08 6.45 14.07
CA VAL A 109 3.63 5.44 15.02
C VAL A 109 3.63 6.00 16.44
N ILE A 110 4.70 6.69 16.85
CA ILE A 110 4.74 7.33 18.17
C ILE A 110 3.68 8.43 18.27
N TYR A 111 3.51 9.27 17.24
CA TYR A 111 2.51 10.33 17.24
C TYR A 111 1.08 9.80 17.41
N ALA A 112 0.75 8.68 16.77
CA ALA A 112 -0.58 8.08 16.84
C ALA A 112 -0.89 7.47 18.22
N GLU A 113 0.09 6.83 18.85
CA GLU A 113 -0.13 6.06 20.09
C GLU A 113 0.21 6.87 21.34
N HIS A 114 1.35 7.57 21.35
CA HIS A 114 1.89 8.31 22.48
C HIS A 114 2.57 9.61 22.06
N PRO A 115 1.81 10.62 21.56
CA PRO A 115 2.39 11.85 21.01
C PRO A 115 3.27 12.61 22.02
N ASN A 116 2.99 12.49 23.31
CA ASN A 116 3.77 13.14 24.38
C ASN A 116 5.20 12.60 24.53
N HIS A 117 5.51 11.42 23.97
CA HIS A 117 6.86 10.85 23.97
C HIS A 117 7.67 11.22 22.72
N LEU A 118 7.07 11.98 21.80
CA LEU A 118 7.76 12.48 20.63
C LEU A 118 8.30 13.90 20.91
N PRO A 119 9.56 14.20 20.59
CA PRO A 119 10.12 15.54 20.67
C PRO A 119 9.24 16.56 19.95
N ASP A 120 9.15 17.78 20.50
CA ASP A 120 8.23 18.82 20.02
C ASP A 120 8.35 19.10 18.53
N GLU A 121 9.58 19.15 18.02
CA GLU A 121 9.87 19.36 16.59
C GLU A 121 9.29 18.24 15.71
N LEU A 122 9.56 16.97 16.06
CA LEU A 122 9.03 15.82 15.32
C LEU A 122 7.51 15.73 15.45
N ARG A 123 6.96 16.02 16.62
CA ARG A 123 5.52 16.05 16.85
C ARG A 123 4.84 17.11 15.99
N HIS A 124 5.41 18.31 15.93
CA HIS A 124 4.88 19.38 15.09
C HIS A 124 5.00 19.05 13.60
N SER A 125 6.11 18.45 13.17
CA SER A 125 6.32 18.01 11.79
C SER A 125 5.28 16.98 11.36
N VAL A 126 5.06 15.93 12.16
CA VAL A 126 4.03 14.91 11.88
C VAL A 126 2.63 15.51 11.91
N GLN A 127 2.31 16.34 12.90
CA GLN A 127 1.02 17.02 12.99
C GLN A 127 0.75 17.88 11.75
N THR A 128 1.75 18.64 11.31
CA THR A 128 1.67 19.51 10.12
C THR A 128 1.43 18.68 8.87
N HIS A 129 2.15 17.57 8.71
CA HIS A 129 1.95 16.65 7.61
C HIS A 129 0.52 16.06 7.60
N ILE A 130 0.00 15.63 8.75
CA ILE A 130 -1.37 15.08 8.83
C ILE A 130 -2.39 16.16 8.46
N ARG A 131 -2.22 17.37 9.00
CA ARG A 131 -3.12 18.50 8.71
C ARG A 131 -3.11 18.86 7.22
N SER A 132 -1.94 18.89 6.58
CA SER A 132 -1.85 19.20 5.15
C SER A 132 -2.55 18.16 4.28
N ARG A 133 -2.55 16.88 4.69
CA ARG A 133 -3.28 15.82 3.98
C ARG A 133 -4.78 15.87 4.20
N VAL A 134 -5.22 16.09 5.44
CA VAL A 134 -6.65 16.05 5.79
C VAL A 134 -7.40 17.29 5.29
N HIS A 135 -6.73 18.43 5.20
CA HIS A 135 -7.26 19.71 4.70
C HIS A 135 -6.83 20.02 3.26
N PHE A 136 -6.34 19.03 2.51
CA PHE A 136 -5.99 19.22 1.11
C PHE A 136 -7.23 19.63 0.29
N GLU A 137 -7.11 20.66 -0.54
CA GLU A 137 -8.25 21.22 -1.28
C GLU A 137 -8.26 20.82 -2.76
N ASP A 138 -7.09 20.52 -3.34
CA ASP A 138 -6.98 20.11 -4.75
C ASP A 138 -7.39 18.65 -4.96
N GLU A 139 -7.39 18.23 -6.24
CA GLU A 139 -7.70 16.86 -6.59
C GLU A 139 -6.65 15.87 -6.05
N CYS A 140 -7.13 14.89 -5.30
CA CYS A 140 -6.33 13.88 -4.63
C CYS A 140 -7.07 12.54 -4.59
N LYS A 141 -6.29 11.45 -4.55
CA LYS A 141 -6.82 10.07 -4.52
C LYS A 141 -7.32 9.62 -3.15
N TRP A 142 -7.01 10.37 -2.09
CA TRP A 142 -7.46 10.09 -0.72
C TRP A 142 -8.62 11.00 -0.32
N GLY A 143 -9.33 10.62 0.75
CA GLY A 143 -10.40 11.44 1.33
C GLY A 143 -9.87 12.61 2.15
N THR A 144 -10.47 13.79 1.99
CA THR A 144 -10.20 15.00 2.79
C THR A 144 -11.42 15.33 3.62
N VAL A 145 -11.27 16.18 4.65
CA VAL A 145 -12.39 16.59 5.51
C VAL A 145 -13.50 17.23 4.68
N SER A 146 -13.14 18.12 3.74
CA SER A 146 -14.10 18.78 2.85
C SER A 146 -14.86 17.77 1.98
N LYS A 147 -14.16 16.80 1.37
CA LYS A 147 -14.78 15.74 0.55
C LYS A 147 -15.71 14.86 1.41
N ALA A 148 -15.25 14.44 2.59
CA ALA A 148 -16.02 13.62 3.50
C ALA A 148 -17.29 14.32 4.02
N LEU A 149 -17.22 15.62 4.31
CA LEU A 149 -18.38 16.43 4.70
C LEU A 149 -19.41 16.54 3.56
N ALA A 150 -18.95 16.81 2.34
CA ALA A 150 -19.81 16.87 1.16
C ALA A 150 -20.50 15.52 0.88
N GLU A 151 -19.77 14.40 1.01
CA GLU A 151 -20.34 13.06 0.87
C GLU A 151 -21.35 12.74 1.98
N CYS A 152 -21.13 13.22 3.21
CA CYS A 152 -22.12 13.07 4.28
C CYS A 152 -23.42 13.81 3.94
N ASP A 153 -23.32 15.04 3.43
CA ASP A 153 -24.48 15.85 3.08
C ASP A 153 -25.28 15.26 1.91
N ASP A 154 -24.58 14.77 0.88
CA ASP A 154 -25.20 14.05 -0.23
C ASP A 154 -25.95 12.79 0.26
N LYS A 155 -25.29 11.95 1.07
CA LYS A 155 -25.88 10.70 1.55
C LYS A 155 -27.00 10.90 2.56
N LEU A 156 -26.96 11.96 3.36
CA LEU A 156 -28.02 12.29 4.32
C LEU A 156 -29.36 12.60 3.65
N SER A 157 -29.35 13.06 2.38
CA SER A 157 -30.57 13.34 1.63
C SER A 157 -31.47 12.12 1.40
N SER A 158 -30.89 10.92 1.40
CA SER A 158 -31.59 9.65 1.12
C SER A 158 -31.46 8.61 2.23
N ALA A 159 -30.62 8.86 3.25
CA ALA A 159 -30.42 7.95 4.37
C ALA A 159 -31.64 7.94 5.31
N THR A 160 -31.95 6.76 5.87
CA THR A 160 -33.03 6.60 6.86
C THR A 160 -32.59 5.74 8.04
N GLY A 161 -33.31 5.86 9.15
CA GLY A 161 -33.11 5.04 10.35
C GLY A 161 -31.70 5.15 10.92
N GLU A 162 -31.01 4.01 11.02
CA GLU A 162 -29.68 3.90 11.62
C GLU A 162 -28.59 4.55 10.75
N GLN A 163 -28.72 4.49 9.42
CA GLN A 163 -27.73 5.06 8.51
C GLN A 163 -27.64 6.58 8.65
N ALA A 164 -28.79 7.26 8.78
CA ALA A 164 -28.82 8.71 9.01
C ALA A 164 -28.13 9.09 10.32
N ARG A 165 -28.41 8.35 11.40
CA ARG A 165 -27.77 8.58 12.71
C ARG A 165 -26.26 8.38 12.66
N LEU A 166 -25.77 7.38 11.91
CA LEU A 166 -24.34 7.14 11.75
C LEU A 166 -23.67 8.30 11.01
N LEU A 167 -24.28 8.78 9.92
CA LEU A 167 -23.77 9.89 9.12
C LEU A 167 -23.74 11.20 9.91
N GLU A 168 -24.80 11.50 10.67
CA GLU A 168 -24.83 12.68 11.56
C GLU A 168 -23.72 12.62 12.61
N ARG A 169 -23.55 11.46 13.25
CA ARG A 169 -22.49 11.27 14.26
C ARG A 169 -21.10 11.38 13.65
N TYR A 170 -20.90 10.83 12.46
CA TYR A 170 -19.63 10.94 11.74
C TYR A 170 -19.34 12.39 11.32
N LYS A 171 -20.33 13.10 10.78
CA LYS A 171 -20.21 14.53 10.44
C LYS A 171 -19.86 15.37 11.67
N ALA A 172 -20.52 15.15 12.79
CA ALA A 172 -20.23 15.84 14.04
C ALA A 172 -18.80 15.55 14.54
N HIS A 173 -18.32 14.31 14.40
CA HIS A 173 -16.95 13.94 14.75
C HIS A 173 -15.92 14.64 13.86
N LEU A 174 -16.15 14.71 12.55
CA LEU A 174 -15.27 15.42 11.62
C LEU A 174 -15.14 16.89 11.99
N LEU A 175 -16.27 17.56 12.28
CA LEU A 175 -16.27 18.95 12.71
C LEU A 175 -15.55 19.11 14.07
N ALA A 176 -15.85 18.28 15.07
CA ALA A 176 -15.23 18.43 16.39
C ALA A 176 -13.71 18.21 16.38
N THR A 177 -13.21 17.36 15.48
CA THR A 177 -11.79 16.96 15.43
C THR A 177 -10.95 17.85 14.52
N TYR A 178 -11.56 18.38 13.46
CA TYR A 178 -10.85 19.08 12.37
C TYR A 178 -11.39 20.49 12.06
N SER A 179 -12.25 21.07 12.90
CA SER A 179 -12.62 22.50 12.79
C SER A 179 -11.48 23.43 13.20
#